data_AF-A0A3L7ZMP7-F1
#
_entry.id   AF-A0A3L7ZMP7-F1
#
_cell.length_a   1.000
_cell.length_b   1.000
_cell.length_c   1.000
_cell.angle_alpha   90.00
_cell.angle_beta   90.00
_cell.angle_gamma   90.00
#
_symmetry.space_group_name_H-M   'P 1'
#
loop_
_entity.id
_entity.type
_entity.pdbx_description
1 polymer ?
#
loop_
_entity_poly.entity_id
_entity_poly.type
_entity_poly.pdbx_seq_one_letter_code
_entity_poly.pdbx_strand_id
1 'polypeptide(L)'
;MYSSVVYLPFLYLLNTKRLKRCGLNRTDFHTALSEHFEVNDEKDNGKAAVCRIQQRLNALVDQLPAHFMNIDAEKVRYEAMGVKEDVAYLFVRGHCLYDYLLVLGNHLCLGTNIDFESQIFKRSLSSYYVEMKKIAVDMNNLIQ
;
A
#
# COMPACT_ATOMS: atom_id res chain seq x y z
N MET A 1 13.22 5.13 4.84
CA MET A 1 12.72 6.51 5.01
C MET A 1 11.25 6.62 4.62
N TYR A 2 10.85 6.41 3.36
CA TYR A 2 9.43 6.45 2.98
C TYR A 2 8.62 5.28 3.56
N SER A 3 9.17 4.07 3.53
CA SER A 3 8.50 2.87 4.06
C SER A 3 8.14 3.00 5.55
N SER A 4 9.08 3.46 6.37
CA SER A 4 8.85 3.73 7.80
C SER A 4 7.82 4.83 8.03
N VAL A 5 7.78 5.85 7.17
CA VAL A 5 6.79 6.95 7.24
C VAL A 5 5.37 6.42 7.01
N VAL A 6 5.17 5.52 6.04
CA VAL A 6 3.84 5.03 5.70
C VAL A 6 3.40 3.86 6.59
N TYR A 7 4.32 3.15 7.24
CA TYR A 7 4.06 1.89 7.92
C TYR A 7 2.99 2.00 9.02
N LEU A 8 3.21 2.85 10.03
CA LEU A 8 2.27 2.98 11.14
C LEU A 8 0.88 3.46 10.68
N PRO A 9 0.76 4.56 9.89
CA PRO A 9 -0.52 4.98 9.30
C PRO A 9 -1.20 3.86 8.49
N PHE A 10 -0.43 3.03 7.79
CA PHE A 10 -0.97 1.89 7.05
C PHE A 10 -1.53 0.79 7.98
N LEU A 11 -0.90 0.51 9.12
CA LEU A 11 -1.45 -0.40 10.12
C LEU A 11 -2.80 0.09 10.66
N TYR A 12 -2.95 1.40 10.91
CA TYR A 12 -4.24 1.99 11.30
C TYR A 12 -5.32 1.77 10.23
N LEU A 13 -4.97 1.96 8.95
CA LEU A 13 -5.90 1.71 7.83
C LEU A 13 -6.29 0.23 7.70
N LEU A 14 -5.35 -0.69 7.93
CA LEU A 14 -5.64 -2.12 7.90
C LEU A 14 -6.55 -2.51 9.07
N ASN A 15 -6.32 -1.93 10.25
CA ASN A 15 -7.15 -2.14 11.43
C ASN A 15 -8.59 -1.65 11.24
N THR A 16 -8.78 -0.42 10.73
CA THR A 16 -10.11 0.15 10.45
C THR A 16 -10.90 -0.73 9.49
N LYS A 17 -10.27 -1.16 8.40
CA LYS A 17 -10.88 -2.07 7.42
C LYS A 17 -11.26 -3.41 8.03
N ARG A 18 -10.34 -4.05 8.76
CA ARG A 18 -10.55 -5.37 9.36
C ARG A 18 -11.69 -5.38 10.38
N LEU A 19 -11.76 -4.34 11.22
CA LEU A 19 -12.76 -4.23 12.28
C LEU A 19 -14.04 -3.51 11.82
N LYS A 20 -14.11 -3.07 10.55
CA LYS A 20 -15.22 -2.30 9.99
C LYS A 20 -15.58 -1.08 10.84
N ARG A 21 -14.56 -0.41 11.41
CA ARG A 21 -14.73 0.75 12.31
C ARG A 21 -14.63 2.05 11.53
N CYS A 22 -15.39 3.06 11.99
CA CYS A 22 -15.20 4.44 11.56
C CYS A 22 -13.83 4.97 12.04
N GLY A 23 -13.17 5.77 11.20
CA GLY A 23 -11.82 6.29 11.44
C GLY A 23 -11.12 6.54 10.11
N LEU A 24 -9.81 6.30 10.08
CA LEU A 24 -8.98 6.44 8.87
C LEU A 24 -9.50 5.54 7.72
N ASN A 25 -9.90 6.16 6.62
CA ASN A 25 -10.36 5.46 5.41
C ASN A 25 -9.31 5.53 4.27
N ARG A 26 -9.56 4.76 3.19
CA ARG A 26 -8.64 4.65 2.05
C ARG A 26 -8.47 6.00 1.32
N THR A 27 -9.53 6.79 1.23
CA THR A 27 -9.52 8.08 0.52
C THR A 27 -8.66 9.10 1.24
N ASP A 28 -8.82 9.23 2.57
CA ASP A 28 -8.02 10.16 3.37
C ASP A 28 -6.55 9.77 3.36
N PHE A 29 -6.27 8.48 3.54
CA PHE A 29 -4.93 7.94 3.47
C PHE A 29 -4.29 8.20 2.09
N HIS A 30 -5.01 7.95 1.00
CA HIS A 30 -4.50 8.19 -0.34
C HIS A 30 -4.28 9.68 -0.61
N THR A 31 -5.19 10.54 -0.16
CA THR A 31 -5.05 12.00 -0.25
C THR A 31 -3.80 12.50 0.48
N ALA A 32 -3.49 11.95 1.65
CA ALA A 32 -2.26 12.32 2.37
C ALA A 32 -0.97 11.90 1.65
N LEU A 33 -1.01 10.82 0.86
CA LEU A 33 0.11 10.34 0.05
C LEU A 33 0.25 11.06 -1.30
N SER A 34 -0.86 11.61 -1.80
CA SER A 34 -0.91 12.35 -3.05
C SER A 34 -0.31 13.74 -2.82
N GLU A 35 0.87 13.96 -3.40
CA GLU A 35 1.56 15.23 -3.32
C GLU A 35 1.66 15.84 -4.72
N HIS A 36 1.45 17.15 -4.81
CA HIS A 36 1.85 17.91 -5.97
C HIS A 36 3.34 18.17 -5.84
N PHE A 37 4.12 17.85 -6.88
CA PHE A 37 5.56 18.08 -6.89
C PHE A 37 5.86 19.57 -6.62
N GLU A 38 6.65 19.86 -5.60
CA GLU A 38 7.11 21.20 -5.26
C GLU A 38 8.55 21.41 -5.75
N VAL A 39 8.93 22.67 -5.99
CA VAL A 39 10.29 23.02 -6.40
C VAL A 39 11.28 22.58 -5.31
N ASN A 40 12.34 21.86 -5.71
CA ASN A 40 13.38 21.25 -4.86
C ASN A 40 13.05 19.89 -4.25
N ASP A 41 11.89 19.30 -4.55
CA ASP A 41 11.57 17.94 -4.10
C ASP A 41 12.50 16.87 -4.70
N GLU A 42 13.23 17.18 -5.77
CA GLU A 42 14.25 16.29 -6.33
C GLU A 42 15.53 16.24 -5.48
N LYS A 43 15.73 17.20 -4.56
CA LYS A 43 16.94 17.30 -3.74
C LYS A 43 16.88 16.34 -2.55
N ASP A 44 18.05 15.95 -2.08
CA ASP A 44 18.24 15.08 -0.91
C ASP A 44 17.36 13.81 -0.96
N ASN A 45 17.25 13.21 -2.15
CA ASN A 45 16.43 12.01 -2.41
C ASN A 45 14.96 12.18 -1.98
N GLY A 46 14.37 13.36 -2.20
CA GLY A 46 12.96 13.61 -1.89
C GLY A 46 12.65 13.73 -0.42
N LYS A 47 13.64 14.04 0.42
CA LYS A 47 13.44 14.16 1.87
C LYS A 47 12.36 15.17 2.24
N ALA A 48 12.32 16.33 1.57
CA ALA A 48 11.30 17.35 1.82
C ALA A 48 9.88 16.81 1.56
N ALA A 49 9.67 16.17 0.41
CA ALA A 49 8.43 15.49 0.05
C ALA A 49 8.04 14.42 1.07
N VAL A 50 8.99 13.55 1.45
CA VAL A 50 8.73 12.50 2.44
C VAL A 50 8.36 13.09 3.81
N CYS A 51 8.99 14.19 4.24
CA CYS A 51 8.64 14.87 5.49
C CYS A 51 7.23 15.46 5.47
N ARG A 52 6.82 16.10 4.37
CA ARG A 52 5.45 16.63 4.23
C ARG A 52 4.40 15.51 4.21
N ILE A 53 4.69 14.41 3.51
CA ILE A 53 3.86 13.19 3.55
C ILE A 53 3.74 12.68 5.00
N GLN A 54 4.85 12.60 5.74
CA GLN A 54 4.86 12.18 7.13
C GLN A 54 3.98 13.08 8.00
N GLN A 55 4.07 14.39 7.85
CA GLN A 55 3.26 15.35 8.62
C GLN A 55 1.76 15.14 8.38
N ARG A 56 1.34 14.96 7.11
CA ARG A 56 -0.07 14.72 6.78
C ARG A 56 -0.56 13.38 7.32
N LEU A 57 0.25 12.33 7.20
CA LEU A 57 -0.11 11.02 7.73
C LEU A 57 -0.20 11.02 9.27
N ASN A 58 0.74 11.69 9.95
CA ASN A 58 0.67 11.85 11.41
C ASN A 58 -0.59 12.61 11.81
N ALA A 59 -0.92 13.69 11.12
CA ALA A 59 -2.14 14.45 11.40
C ALA A 59 -3.43 13.62 11.25
N LEU A 60 -3.44 12.59 10.38
CA LEU A 60 -4.56 11.65 10.29
C LEU A 60 -4.59 10.67 11.47
N VAL A 61 -3.43 10.18 11.90
CA VAL A 61 -3.32 9.25 13.04
C VAL A 61 -3.60 9.95 14.37
N ASP A 62 -3.16 11.20 14.53
CA ASP A 62 -3.33 12.00 15.75
C ASP A 62 -4.80 12.34 16.04
N GLN A 63 -5.68 12.25 15.04
CA GLN A 63 -7.14 12.38 15.21
C GLN A 63 -7.78 11.13 15.82
N LEU A 64 -7.07 10.01 15.86
CA LEU A 64 -7.60 8.75 16.38
C LEU A 64 -7.43 8.67 17.91
N PRO A 65 -8.38 8.06 18.63
CA PRO A 65 -8.26 7.82 20.06
C PRO A 65 -6.94 7.11 20.46
N ALA A 66 -6.35 7.47 21.60
CA ALA A 66 -5.10 6.86 22.09
C ALA A 66 -5.17 5.32 22.22
N HIS A 67 -6.37 4.77 22.45
CA HIS A 67 -6.62 3.32 22.54
C HIS A 67 -7.29 2.73 21.29
N PHE A 68 -7.18 3.41 20.14
CA PHE A 68 -7.83 2.99 18.91
C PHE A 68 -7.42 1.58 18.49
N MET A 69 -6.13 1.24 18.66
CA MET A 69 -5.58 -0.08 18.41
C MET A 69 -4.40 -0.39 19.33
N ASN A 70 -4.14 -1.68 19.57
CA ASN A 70 -2.87 -2.14 20.11
C ASN A 70 -1.87 -2.25 18.96
N ILE A 71 -0.94 -1.30 18.88
CA ILE A 71 0.04 -1.21 17.79
C ILE A 71 0.92 -2.46 17.73
N ASP A 72 1.42 -2.93 18.87
CA ASP A 72 2.35 -4.08 18.90
C ASP A 72 1.66 -5.37 18.44
N ALA A 73 0.41 -5.57 18.85
CA ALA A 73 -0.38 -6.71 18.40
C ALA A 73 -0.61 -6.69 16.87
N GLU A 74 -0.78 -5.50 16.29
CA GLU A 74 -1.05 -5.34 14.86
C GLU A 74 0.24 -5.44 14.03
N LYS A 75 1.37 -4.95 14.56
CA LYS A 75 2.70 -5.20 13.98
C LYS A 75 2.97 -6.70 13.83
N VAL A 76 2.84 -7.46 14.92
CA VAL A 76 3.05 -8.91 14.92
C VAL A 76 2.12 -9.61 13.92
N ARG A 77 0.85 -9.20 13.90
CA ARG A 77 -0.15 -9.78 12.98
C ARG A 77 0.21 -9.59 11.51
N TYR A 78 0.57 -8.37 11.12
CA TYR A 78 0.81 -8.05 9.71
C TYR A 78 2.24 -8.38 9.26
N GLU A 79 3.19 -8.47 10.19
CA GLU A 79 4.53 -9.00 9.91
C GLU A 79 4.48 -10.47 9.46
N ALA A 80 3.59 -11.29 10.04
CA ALA A 80 3.36 -12.67 9.58
C ALA A 80 2.87 -12.74 8.12
N MET A 81 2.26 -11.65 7.62
CA MET A 81 1.79 -11.49 6.22
C MET A 81 2.84 -10.77 5.34
N GLY A 82 4.05 -10.55 5.86
CA GLY A 82 5.13 -9.87 5.13
C GLY A 82 5.08 -8.35 5.15
N VAL A 83 4.12 -7.74 5.85
CA VAL A 83 4.05 -6.27 6.00
C VAL A 83 5.00 -5.83 7.11
N LYS A 84 6.26 -5.61 6.73
CA LYS A 84 7.30 -5.10 7.62
C LYS A 84 7.58 -3.63 7.35
N GLU A 85 8.12 -2.94 8.35
CA GLU A 85 8.38 -1.50 8.28
C GLU A 85 9.31 -1.09 7.12
N ASP A 86 10.31 -1.91 6.81
CA ASP A 86 11.28 -1.70 5.74
C ASP A 86 10.68 -1.85 4.33
N VAL A 87 9.61 -2.62 4.18
CA VAL A 87 8.96 -2.93 2.89
C VAL A 87 7.49 -2.49 2.77
N ALA A 88 6.91 -1.86 3.79
CA ALA A 88 5.54 -1.34 3.82
C ALA A 88 5.17 -0.49 2.59
N TYR A 89 6.13 0.25 2.01
CA TYR A 89 5.92 1.00 0.78
C TYR A 89 5.44 0.14 -0.40
N LEU A 90 5.84 -1.14 -0.47
CA LEU A 90 5.37 -2.07 -1.50
C LEU A 90 3.90 -2.42 -1.33
N PHE A 91 3.37 -2.42 -0.12
CA PHE A 91 1.95 -2.69 0.11
C PHE A 91 1.09 -1.44 -0.14
N VAL A 92 1.66 -0.26 0.14
CA VAL A 92 0.99 1.03 -0.08
C VAL A 92 1.01 1.46 -1.55
N ARG A 93 2.16 1.37 -2.22
CA ARG A 93 2.36 1.78 -3.61
C ARG A 93 2.34 0.62 -4.60
N GLY A 94 2.62 -0.61 -4.17
CA GLY A 94 2.60 -1.77 -5.06
C GLY A 94 1.19 -2.11 -5.54
N HIS A 95 0.13 -1.77 -4.78
CA HIS A 95 -1.24 -1.79 -5.32
C HIS A 95 -1.44 -0.73 -6.41
N CYS A 96 -0.90 0.49 -6.25
CA CYS A 96 -0.98 1.50 -7.32
C CYS A 96 -0.16 1.09 -8.56
N LEU A 97 1.00 0.47 -8.37
CA LEU A 97 1.82 -0.06 -9.47
C LEU A 97 1.14 -1.26 -10.13
N TYR A 98 0.52 -2.15 -9.35
CA TYR A 98 -0.31 -3.25 -9.83
C TYR A 98 -1.48 -2.72 -10.67
N ASP A 99 -2.28 -1.79 -10.13
CA ASP A 99 -3.41 -1.18 -10.80
C ASP A 99 -2.98 -0.44 -12.09
N TYR A 100 -1.85 0.27 -12.04
CA TYR A 100 -1.27 0.95 -13.21
C TYR A 100 -0.80 -0.03 -14.29
N LEU A 101 -0.11 -1.11 -13.90
CA LEU A 101 0.33 -2.16 -14.81
C LEU A 101 -0.86 -2.91 -15.43
N LEU A 102 -1.93 -3.14 -14.65
CA LEU A 102 -3.16 -3.70 -15.17
C LEU A 102 -3.84 -2.78 -16.18
N VAL A 103 -3.96 -1.49 -15.90
CA VAL A 103 -4.54 -0.51 -16.83
C VAL A 103 -3.73 -0.46 -18.14
N LEU A 104 -2.41 -0.33 -18.05
CA LEU A 104 -1.54 -0.32 -19.22
C LEU A 104 -1.61 -1.63 -20.00
N GLY A 105 -1.51 -2.77 -19.32
CA GLY A 105 -1.51 -4.06 -19.97
C GLY A 105 -2.86 -4.42 -20.61
N ASN A 106 -3.97 -4.08 -19.96
CA ASN A 106 -5.30 -4.21 -20.55
C ASN A 106 -5.46 -3.31 -21.78
N HIS A 107 -4.93 -2.07 -21.72
CA HIS A 107 -4.93 -1.17 -22.87
C HIS A 107 -4.13 -1.75 -24.05
N LEU A 108 -2.97 -2.33 -23.80
CA LEU A 108 -2.14 -3.00 -24.81
C LEU A 108 -2.80 -4.26 -25.40
N CYS A 109 -3.68 -4.91 -24.64
CA CYS A 109 -4.43 -6.09 -25.08
C CYS A 109 -5.81 -5.73 -25.69
N LEU A 110 -6.17 -4.45 -25.83
CA LEU A 110 -7.42 -4.06 -26.45
C LEU A 110 -7.52 -4.57 -27.89
N GLY A 111 -8.67 -5.14 -28.25
CA GLY A 111 -8.89 -5.77 -29.56
C GLY A 111 -8.25 -7.15 -29.71
N THR A 112 -7.59 -7.65 -28.66
CA THR A 112 -7.16 -9.06 -28.56
C THR A 112 -8.11 -9.83 -27.66
N ASN A 113 -8.18 -11.16 -27.82
CA ASN A 113 -8.90 -12.05 -26.88
C ASN A 113 -8.04 -12.44 -25.66
N ILE A 114 -7.04 -11.62 -25.31
CA ILE A 114 -6.07 -11.91 -24.24
C ILE A 114 -6.43 -11.09 -23.00
N ASP A 115 -6.63 -11.77 -21.89
CA ASP A 115 -6.76 -11.15 -20.57
C ASP A 115 -5.36 -10.93 -19.97
N PHE A 116 -4.93 -9.67 -19.92
CA PHE A 116 -3.57 -9.32 -19.48
C PHE A 116 -3.31 -9.79 -18.04
N GLU A 117 -4.26 -9.61 -17.13
CA GLU A 117 -4.10 -9.92 -15.71
C GLU A 117 -3.81 -11.41 -15.47
N SER A 118 -4.68 -12.30 -15.95
CA SER A 118 -4.59 -13.73 -15.69
C SER A 118 -3.58 -14.44 -16.58
N GLN A 119 -3.49 -14.06 -17.86
CA GLN A 119 -2.73 -14.82 -18.86
C GLN A 119 -1.29 -14.35 -19.01
N ILE A 120 -1.01 -13.08 -18.71
CA ILE A 120 0.33 -12.50 -18.84
C ILE A 120 0.89 -12.16 -17.47
N PHE A 121 0.21 -11.29 -16.70
CA PHE A 121 0.77 -10.68 -15.50
C PHE A 121 0.90 -11.66 -14.33
N LYS A 122 -0.17 -12.37 -13.96
CA LYS A 122 -0.13 -13.40 -12.90
C LYS A 122 0.78 -14.57 -13.27
N ARG A 123 0.85 -14.92 -14.56
CA ARG A 123 1.76 -15.96 -15.08
C ARG A 123 3.23 -15.56 -14.94
N SER A 124 3.60 -14.32 -15.27
CA SER A 124 4.97 -13.82 -15.15
C SER A 124 5.41 -13.53 -13.71
N LEU A 125 4.48 -13.18 -12.82
CA LEU A 125 4.75 -13.04 -11.38
C LEU A 125 5.09 -14.36 -10.70
N SER A 126 4.45 -15.46 -11.12
CA SER A 126 4.68 -16.79 -10.55
C SER A 126 6.10 -17.34 -10.77
N SER A 127 6.81 -16.78 -11.75
CA SER A 127 8.14 -17.22 -12.18
C SER A 127 9.30 -16.41 -11.59
N TYR A 128 9.08 -15.21 -11.02
CA TYR A 128 10.18 -14.32 -10.61
C TYR A 128 10.18 -13.82 -9.16
N TYR A 129 9.06 -13.84 -8.42
CA TYR A 129 9.02 -13.28 -7.05
C TYR A 129 8.31 -14.20 -6.05
N VAL A 130 9.06 -14.70 -5.06
CA VAL A 130 8.56 -15.62 -4.02
C VAL A 130 7.58 -14.91 -3.07
N GLU A 131 7.79 -13.62 -2.81
CA GLU A 131 6.93 -12.79 -1.97
C GLU A 131 5.54 -12.57 -2.60
N MET A 132 5.46 -12.48 -3.93
CA MET A 132 4.18 -12.32 -4.65
C MET A 132 3.35 -13.60 -4.66
N LYS A 133 3.97 -14.79 -4.57
CA LYS A 133 3.21 -16.05 -4.35
C LYS A 133 2.45 -16.04 -3.03
N LYS A 134 3.03 -15.45 -1.97
CA LYS A 134 2.38 -15.34 -0.66
C LYS A 134 1.22 -14.35 -0.72
N ILE A 135 1.41 -13.19 -1.36
CA ILE A 135 0.35 -12.19 -1.57
C ILE A 135 -0.81 -12.76 -2.42
N ALA A 136 -0.53 -13.54 -3.46
CA ALA A 136 -1.56 -14.18 -4.28
C ALA A 136 -2.37 -15.25 -3.50
N VAL A 137 -1.70 -16.02 -2.64
CA VAL A 137 -2.36 -16.96 -1.73
C VAL A 137 -3.23 -16.21 -0.72
N ASP A 138 -2.73 -15.12 -0.15
CA ASP A 138 -3.46 -14.31 0.84
C ASP A 138 -4.67 -13.60 0.22
N MET A 139 -4.57 -13.11 -1.02
CA MET A 139 -5.71 -12.52 -1.74
C MET A 139 -6.82 -13.54 -2.01
N ASN A 140 -6.48 -14.80 -2.31
CA ASN A 140 -7.48 -15.86 -2.48
C ASN A 140 -8.19 -16.24 -1.17
N ASN A 141 -7.50 -16.12 -0.03
CA ASN A 141 -8.08 -16.39 1.28
C ASN A 141 -8.97 -15.25 1.82
N LEU A 142 -8.91 -14.06 1.21
CA LEU A 142 -9.73 -12.89 1.59
C LEU A 142 -11.04 -12.78 0.79
N ILE A 143 -11.22 -13.60 -0.24
CA ILE A 143 -12.40 -13.61 -1.12
C ILE A 143 -13.34 -14.81 -0.82
N GLN A 144 -12.97 -15.68 0.13
CA GLN A 144 -13.87 -16.67 0.75
C GLN A 144 -14.48 -16.13 2.04
#